data_AF-A0A0F8VUK3-F1
#
_entry.id   AF-A0A0F8VUK3-F1
#
_cell.length_a   1.000
_cell.length_b   1.000
_cell.length_c   1.000
_cell.angle_alpha   90.00
_cell.angle_beta   90.00
_cell.angle_gamma   90.00
#
_symmetry.space_group_name_H-M   'P 1'
#
loop_
_entity.id
_entity.type
_entity.pdbx_description
1 polymer ?
#
loop_
_entity_poly.entity_id
_entity_poly.type
_entity_poly.pdbx_seq_one_letter_code
_entity_poly.pdbx_strand_id
1 'polypeptide(L)'
;MSEYKTSEQIKGYNALLILIECDCCGTETEEEDAHIVSDGKVCLHCLDNDYTECDCCSEYILTGDLHDVCGGVICESCLDNELLG
;
A
#
# COMPACT_ATOMS: atom_id res chain seq x y z
N MET A 1 31.81 49.33 5.23
CA MET A 1 30.55 49.41 4.46
C MET A 1 30.26 48.01 3.97
N SER A 2 29.03 47.58 4.23
CA SER A 2 28.48 46.25 4.00
C SER A 2 28.40 45.95 2.50
N GLU A 3 28.87 44.79 2.06
CA GLU A 3 28.44 44.21 0.80
C GLU A 3 27.99 42.76 1.02
N TYR A 4 26.91 42.44 0.32
CA TYR A 4 25.85 41.56 0.75
C TYR A 4 26.07 40.11 0.33
N LYS A 5 25.47 39.21 1.11
CA LYS A 5 25.31 37.77 0.92
C LYS A 5 24.93 37.40 -0.52
N THR A 6 25.63 36.46 -1.13
CA THR A 6 25.02 35.55 -2.10
C THR A 6 24.72 34.24 -1.38
N SER A 7 23.50 34.16 -0.86
CA SER A 7 22.85 32.91 -0.50
C SER A 7 22.65 32.11 -1.79
N GLU A 8 23.68 31.38 -2.22
CA GLU A 8 23.49 30.29 -3.16
C GLU A 8 22.53 29.31 -2.50
N GLN A 9 21.40 29.18 -3.16
CA GLN A 9 20.19 28.55 -2.69
C GLN A 9 20.44 27.06 -2.54
N ILE A 10 20.86 26.63 -1.36
CA ILE A 10 20.67 25.24 -0.92
C ILE A 10 19.16 25.09 -0.69
N LYS A 11 18.37 24.98 -1.76
CA LYS A 11 17.08 24.30 -1.72
C LYS A 11 17.37 22.80 -1.66
N GLY A 12 18.00 22.38 -0.56
CA GLY A 12 17.94 20.99 -0.14
C GLY A 12 16.50 20.76 0.28
N TYR A 13 15.71 20.13 -0.58
CA TYR A 13 14.45 19.53 -0.17
C TYR A 13 14.79 18.54 0.93
N ASN A 14 14.73 18.97 2.19
CA ASN A 14 14.53 18.05 3.30
C ASN A 14 13.06 17.63 3.21
N ALA A 15 12.75 16.76 2.24
CA ALA A 15 11.56 15.95 2.37
C ALA A 15 11.77 15.15 3.65
N LEU A 16 10.98 15.45 4.68
CA LEU A 16 10.89 14.60 5.85
C LEU A 16 10.36 13.26 5.31
N LEU A 17 11.26 12.29 5.14
CA LEU A 17 10.88 10.92 4.85
C LEU A 17 10.09 10.42 6.06
N ILE A 18 8.78 10.27 5.87
CA ILE A 18 7.91 9.64 6.86
C ILE A 18 8.01 8.14 6.57
N LEU A 19 8.65 7.42 7.48
CA LEU A 19 8.73 5.97 7.41
C LEU A 19 7.60 5.38 8.25
N ILE A 20 6.98 4.33 7.72
CA ILE A 20 6.01 3.51 8.44
C ILE A 20 6.47 2.05 8.44
N GLU A 21 6.07 1.31 9.46
CA GLU A 21 6.32 -0.12 9.54
C GLU A 21 5.26 -0.87 8.72
N CYS A 22 5.69 -1.82 7.88
CA CYS A 22 4.78 -2.73 7.18
C CYS A 22 4.18 -3.73 8.17
N ASP A 23 2.85 -3.81 8.23
CA ASP A 23 2.14 -4.72 9.15
C ASP A 23 2.36 -6.21 8.81
N CYS A 24 2.80 -6.52 7.58
CA CYS A 24 3.06 -7.89 7.13
C CYS A 24 4.48 -8.38 7.49
N CYS A 25 5.52 -7.57 7.24
CA CYS A 25 6.92 -7.99 7.38
C CYS A 25 7.74 -7.18 8.39
N GLY A 26 7.19 -6.11 8.96
CA GLY A 26 7.88 -5.24 9.91
C GLY A 26 8.97 -4.36 9.30
N THR A 27 9.10 -4.32 7.97
CA THR A 27 10.10 -3.47 7.30
C THR A 27 9.60 -2.04 7.22
N GLU A 28 10.49 -1.08 7.48
CA GLU A 28 10.21 0.34 7.29
C GLU A 28 10.11 0.66 5.79
N THR A 29 9.02 1.30 5.37
CA THR A 29 8.80 1.79 4.01
C THR A 29 8.43 3.27 4.06
N GLU A 30 8.70 4.00 2.99
CA GLU A 30 8.21 5.37 2.85
C GLU A 30 6.68 5.36 2.85
N GLU A 31 6.04 6.29 3.55
CA GLU A 31 4.57 6.38 3.61
C GLU A 31 3.94 6.52 2.22
N GLU A 32 4.65 7.15 1.27
CA GLU A 32 4.19 7.28 -0.12
C GLU A 32 4.23 5.97 -0.93
N ASP A 33 5.08 5.03 -0.54
CA ASP A 33 5.21 3.69 -1.15
C ASP A 33 4.39 2.63 -0.40
N ALA A 34 3.76 3.01 0.71
CA ALA A 34 2.91 2.12 1.47
C ALA A 34 1.50 2.05 0.89
N HIS A 35 0.94 0.85 0.88
CA HIS A 35 -0.42 0.58 0.44
C HIS A 35 -1.33 0.27 1.62
N ILE A 36 -2.52 0.86 1.60
CA ILE A 36 -3.58 0.56 2.56
C ILE A 36 -4.37 -0.62 2.01
N VAL A 37 -4.40 -1.71 2.78
CA VAL A 37 -5.18 -2.93 2.52
C VAL A 37 -6.22 -3.11 3.61
N SER A 38 -7.09 -4.12 3.50
CA SER A 38 -8.14 -4.37 4.50
C SER A 38 -7.60 -4.49 5.93
N ASP A 39 -6.41 -5.09 6.06
CA ASP A 39 -5.84 -5.51 7.34
C ASP A 39 -4.78 -4.54 7.89
N GLY A 40 -4.45 -3.47 7.18
CA GLY A 40 -3.43 -2.51 7.62
C GLY A 40 -2.68 -1.81 6.50
N LYS A 41 -1.47 -1.35 6.82
CA LYS A 41 -0.55 -0.75 5.85
C LYS A 41 0.57 -1.75 5.53
N VAL A 42 0.79 -2.00 4.24
CA VAL A 42 1.81 -2.93 3.76
C VAL A 42 2.75 -2.25 2.78
N CYS A 43 4.00 -2.70 2.73
CA CYS A 43 4.94 -2.26 1.73
C CYS A 43 4.61 -2.88 0.36
N LEU A 44 5.08 -2.23 -0.72
CA LEU A 44 4.89 -2.70 -2.10
C LEU A 44 5.34 -4.15 -2.30
N HIS A 45 6.43 -4.57 -1.65
CA HIS A 45 6.91 -5.95 -1.75
C HIS A 45 5.92 -6.97 -1.19
N CYS A 46 5.33 -6.71 -0.01
CA CYS A 46 4.32 -7.60 0.56
C CYS A 46 3.04 -7.57 -0.28
N LEU A 47 2.64 -6.38 -0.77
CA LEU A 47 1.49 -6.25 -1.65
C LEU A 47 1.62 -7.13 -2.90
N ASP A 48 2.78 -7.10 -3.57
CA ASP A 48 3.00 -7.84 -4.82
C ASP A 48 3.11 -9.37 -4.62
N ASN A 49 3.51 -9.84 -3.44
CA ASN A 49 3.78 -11.26 -3.20
C ASN A 49 2.63 -11.97 -2.46
N ASP A 50 1.99 -11.30 -1.51
CA ASP A 50 1.08 -11.93 -0.55
C ASP A 50 -0.37 -11.47 -0.72
N TYR A 51 -0.61 -10.40 -1.50
CA TYR A 51 -1.94 -9.84 -1.73
C TYR A 51 -2.34 -9.95 -3.20
N THR A 52 -3.64 -9.96 -3.44
CA THR A 52 -4.22 -9.94 -4.77
C THR A 52 -5.50 -9.12 -4.73
N GLU A 53 -5.75 -8.36 -5.79
CA GLU A 53 -6.95 -7.54 -5.92
C GLU A 53 -8.16 -8.44 -6.15
N CYS A 54 -9.22 -8.22 -5.37
CA CYS A 54 -10.50 -8.89 -5.55
C CYS A 54 -11.20 -8.36 -6.83
N ASP A 55 -11.55 -9.24 -7.76
CA ASP A 55 -12.20 -8.87 -9.03
C ASP A 55 -13.59 -8.22 -8.86
N CYS A 56 -14.20 -8.34 -7.68
CA CYS A 56 -15.53 -7.81 -7.39
C CYS A 56 -15.51 -6.43 -6.72
N CYS A 57 -14.65 -6.21 -5.72
CA CYS A 57 -14.61 -4.97 -4.94
C CYS A 57 -13.35 -4.13 -5.15
N SER A 58 -12.36 -4.62 -5.90
CA SER A 58 -11.06 -3.96 -6.10
C SER A 58 -10.26 -3.71 -4.81
N GLU A 59 -10.60 -4.39 -3.71
CA GLU A 59 -9.78 -4.37 -2.49
C GLU A 59 -8.64 -5.40 -2.59
N TYR A 60 -7.48 -5.04 -2.07
CA TYR A 60 -6.35 -5.96 -1.93
C TYR A 60 -6.53 -6.81 -0.68
N ILE A 61 -6.60 -8.12 -0.89
CA ILE A 61 -6.83 -9.14 0.15
C ILE A 61 -5.68 -10.13 0.08
N LEU A 62 -5.34 -10.75 1.21
CA LEU A 62 -4.36 -11.83 1.23
C LEU A 62 -4.75 -12.90 0.20
N THR A 63 -3.80 -13.28 -0.67
CA THR A 63 -4.06 -14.24 -1.75
C THR A 63 -4.58 -15.57 -1.21
N GLY A 64 -4.17 -15.96 0.00
CA GLY A 64 -4.65 -17.17 0.68
C GLY A 64 -6.11 -17.12 1.13
N ASP A 65 -6.70 -15.93 1.24
CA ASP A 65 -8.08 -15.69 1.69
C ASP A 65 -9.03 -15.37 0.51
N LEU A 66 -8.53 -15.44 -0.73
CA LEU A 66 -9.35 -15.32 -1.93
C LEU A 66 -9.90 -16.68 -2.38
N HIS A 67 -11.06 -16.62 -3.02
CA HIS A 67 -11.74 -17.75 -3.61
C HIS A 67 -11.74 -17.66 -5.14
N ASP A 68 -11.33 -18.74 -5.80
CA ASP A 68 -11.44 -18.90 -7.24
C ASP A 68 -12.91 -19.16 -7.64
N VAL A 69 -13.49 -18.26 -8.42
CA VAL A 69 -14.88 -18.37 -8.90
C VAL A 69 -14.93 -18.08 -10.40
N CYS A 70 -15.31 -19.09 -11.18
CA CYS A 70 -15.56 -18.97 -12.63
C CYS A 70 -14.50 -18.20 -13.44
N GLY A 71 -13.22 -18.27 -13.05
CA GLY A 71 -12.11 -17.63 -13.75
C GLY A 71 -11.70 -16.26 -13.23
N GLY A 72 -12.25 -15.82 -12.11
CA GLY A 72 -11.76 -14.68 -11.32
C GLY A 72 -11.50 -15.07 -9.86
N VAL A 73 -10.87 -14.17 -9.11
CA VAL A 73 -10.60 -14.31 -7.68
C VAL A 73 -11.38 -13.25 -6.90
N ILE A 74 -12.18 -13.69 -5.93
CA ILE A 74 -12.99 -12.80 -5.10
C ILE A 74 -12.80 -13.08 -3.62
N CYS A 75 -12.98 -12.07 -2.78
CA CYS A 75 -12.91 -12.23 -1.33
C CYS A 75 -14.15 -12.91 -0.75
N GLU A 76 -14.03 -13.45 0.47
CA GLU A 76 -15.13 -14.11 1.19
C GLU A 76 -16.39 -13.23 1.28
N SER A 77 -16.23 -11.93 1.55
CA SER A 77 -17.37 -10.99 1.62
C SER A 77 -18.12 -10.83 0.29
N CYS A 78 -17.40 -10.84 -0.83
CA CYS A 78 -18.02 -10.79 -2.16
C CYS A 78 -18.66 -12.12 -2.53
N LEU A 79 -18.04 -13.24 -2.15
CA LEU A 79 -18.58 -14.58 -2.35
C LEU A 79 -19.92 -14.76 -1.62
N ASP A 80 -19.99 -14.33 -0.36
CA ASP A 80 -21.22 -14.42 0.44
C ASP A 80 -22.36 -13.61 -0.17
N ASN A 81 -22.07 -12.42 -0.73
CA ASN A 81 -23.07 -11.61 -1.41
C ASN A 81 -23.60 -12.27 -2.69
N GLU A 82 -22.75 -12.95 -3.46
CA GLU A 82 -23.17 -13.67 -4.67
C GLU A 82 -24.01 -14.93 -4.35
N LEU A 83 -23.72 -15.62 -3.24
CA LEU A 83 -24.45 -16.84 -2.85
C LEU A 83 -25.81 -16.57 -2.19
N LEU A 84 -26.02 -15.34 -1.68
CA LEU A 84 -27.28 -14.91 -1.07
C LEU A 84 -28.21 -14.15 -2.04
N GLY A 85 -27.76 -13.93 -3.29
CA GLY A 85 -28.49 -13.26 -4.37
C GLY A 85 -29.45 -14.15 -5.17
#